data_AF-A0A7H8MG89-F1
#
_entry.id   AF-A0A7H8MG89-F1
#
_cell.length_a   1.000
_cell.length_b   1.000
_cell.length_c   1.000
_cell.angle_alpha   90.00
_cell.angle_beta   90.00
_cell.angle_gamma   90.00
#
_symmetry.space_group_name_H-M   'P 1'
#
loop_
_entity.id
_entity.type
_entity.pdbx_description
1 polymer ?
#
loop_
_entity_poly.entity_id
_entity_poly.type
_entity_poly.pdbx_seq_one_letter_code
_entity_poly.pdbx_strand_id
1 'polypeptide(L)'
;MTINLSKGQQVSLTKSGGGELGVVRMGLGWKSAPRKGFLARLTARDIDLDASAVLFAGKEPQDVVFFQHLTSDDGSVQHTGDNRVGGAGEGGDDESIVVDLRRVPAHVDQIIFTVNSFTGQTFEEVEAAFCRLVDESNGQELARYTLTGGGRHTAQIMAKVQRAGSGWQMTAIGAAADGRTFQDLMPAVAQHL
;
A
#
# COMPACT_ATOMS: atom_id res chain seq x y z
N MET A 1 -11.58 -1.32 -17.41
CA MET A 1 -12.54 -1.54 -16.30
C MET A 1 -11.71 -1.75 -15.04
N THR A 2 -12.10 -1.12 -13.94
CA THR A 2 -11.39 -1.26 -12.65
C THR A 2 -11.94 -2.45 -11.89
N ILE A 3 -11.06 -3.25 -11.30
CA ILE A 3 -11.47 -4.41 -10.49
C ILE A 3 -11.48 -4.00 -9.02
N ASN A 4 -12.65 -4.06 -8.39
CA ASN A 4 -12.73 -3.98 -6.93
C ASN A 4 -12.30 -5.33 -6.35
N LEU A 5 -11.21 -5.32 -5.59
CA LEU A 5 -10.66 -6.51 -4.95
C LEU A 5 -11.33 -6.74 -3.60
N SER A 6 -11.66 -8.01 -3.33
CA SER A 6 -11.96 -8.50 -2.00
C SER A 6 -10.70 -9.06 -1.34
N LYS A 7 -10.71 -9.20 -0.01
CA LYS A 7 -9.63 -9.82 0.73
C LYS A 7 -9.30 -11.22 0.18
N GLY A 8 -8.02 -11.47 -0.12
CA GLY A 8 -7.52 -12.71 -0.70
C GLY A 8 -7.68 -12.82 -2.23
N GLN A 9 -8.33 -11.86 -2.88
CA GLN A 9 -8.53 -11.89 -4.33
C GLN A 9 -7.23 -11.60 -5.06
N GLN A 10 -7.00 -12.34 -6.14
CA GLN A 10 -5.84 -12.19 -7.00
C GLN A 10 -6.26 -11.67 -8.37
N VAL A 11 -5.39 -10.87 -8.99
CA VAL A 11 -5.57 -10.34 -10.34
C VAL A 11 -4.23 -10.36 -11.08
N SER A 12 -4.24 -10.88 -12.30
CA SER A 12 -3.08 -10.81 -13.18
C SER A 12 -2.86 -9.38 -13.65
N LEU A 13 -1.63 -8.92 -13.57
CA LEU A 13 -1.24 -7.59 -14.02
C LEU A 13 -0.88 -7.67 -15.51
N THR A 14 -1.91 -7.55 -16.35
CA THR A 14 -1.78 -7.44 -17.81
C THR A 14 -2.48 -6.19 -18.33
N LYS A 15 -1.91 -5.53 -19.33
CA LYS A 15 -2.57 -4.42 -20.03
C LYS A 15 -3.86 -4.87 -20.70
N SER A 16 -4.82 -3.95 -20.80
CA SER A 16 -6.02 -4.07 -21.63
C SER A 16 -5.61 -4.23 -23.10
N GLY A 17 -5.35 -5.45 -23.56
CA GLY A 17 -4.81 -5.77 -24.89
C GLY A 17 -3.72 -6.84 -24.94
N GLY A 18 -3.31 -7.43 -23.79
CA GLY A 18 -2.43 -8.60 -23.76
C GLY A 18 -0.92 -8.29 -23.67
N GLY A 19 -0.53 -7.11 -23.18
CA GLY A 19 0.87 -6.76 -22.92
C GLY A 19 1.23 -6.75 -21.43
N GLU A 20 2.52 -6.79 -21.12
CA GLU A 20 3.03 -6.67 -19.76
C GLU A 20 2.88 -5.24 -19.21
N LEU A 21 2.59 -5.15 -17.91
CA LEU A 21 2.61 -3.87 -17.19
C LEU A 21 4.05 -3.41 -16.97
N GLY A 22 4.31 -2.15 -17.27
CA GLY A 22 5.64 -1.56 -17.16
C GLY A 22 5.84 -0.91 -15.80
N VAL A 23 5.17 0.22 -15.59
CA VAL A 23 5.22 0.99 -14.35
C VAL A 23 3.83 0.98 -13.72
N VAL A 24 3.77 0.61 -12.45
CA VAL A 24 2.55 0.65 -11.66
C VAL A 24 2.71 1.59 -10.49
N ARG A 25 1.63 2.19 -10.01
CA ARG A 25 1.61 3.01 -8.81
C ARG A 25 0.61 2.44 -7.82
N MET A 26 1.09 2.18 -6.61
CA MET A 26 0.25 1.89 -5.46
C MET A 26 -0.11 3.21 -4.79
N GLY A 27 -1.37 3.60 -4.87
CA GLY A 27 -1.91 4.79 -4.22
C GLY A 27 -2.62 4.44 -2.93
N LEU A 28 -2.33 5.19 -1.87
CA LEU A 28 -3.01 5.14 -0.58
C LEU A 28 -3.76 6.45 -0.39
N GLY A 29 -5.06 6.38 -0.10
CA GLY A 29 -5.86 7.55 0.29
C GLY A 29 -6.62 7.26 1.56
N TRP A 30 -6.72 8.24 2.47
CA TRP A 30 -7.46 8.12 3.72
C TRP A 30 -8.05 9.45 4.18
N LYS A 31 -8.97 9.37 5.13
CA LYS A 31 -9.54 10.52 5.80
C LYS A 31 -9.63 10.27 7.30
N SER A 32 -9.34 11.28 8.09
CA SER A 32 -9.57 11.20 9.54
C SER A 32 -11.06 11.18 9.85
N ALA A 33 -11.48 10.24 10.71
CA ALA A 33 -12.88 10.13 11.12
C ALA A 33 -13.32 11.39 11.89
N PRO A 34 -14.50 11.98 11.57
CA PRO A 34 -15.02 13.13 12.28
C PRO A 34 -15.40 12.73 13.72
N ARG A 35 -14.64 13.21 14.69
CA ARG A 35 -14.97 13.02 16.12
C ARG A 35 -16.18 13.88 16.51
N LYS A 36 -17.22 13.26 17.06
CA LYS A 36 -18.45 13.94 17.53
C LYS A 36 -18.27 14.49 18.95
N GLY A 37 -18.58 15.77 19.15
CA GLY A 37 -18.64 16.41 20.49
C GLY A 37 -17.97 17.79 20.54
N PHE A 38 -18.42 18.66 21.46
CA PHE A 38 -17.94 20.06 21.57
C PHE A 38 -16.44 20.18 21.93
N LEU A 39 -15.89 19.19 22.65
CA LEU A 39 -14.46 19.10 22.99
C LEU A 39 -13.62 18.39 21.92
N ALA A 40 -14.24 17.75 20.93
CA ALA A 40 -13.54 16.91 19.95
C ALA A 40 -12.62 17.71 19.02
N ARG A 41 -12.93 18.99 18.75
CA ARG A 41 -12.05 19.88 17.97
C ARG A 41 -10.75 20.22 18.70
N LEU A 42 -10.73 20.16 20.03
CA LEU A 42 -9.53 20.42 20.84
C LEU A 42 -8.61 19.19 20.95
N THR A 43 -9.14 18.00 20.69
CA THR A 43 -8.40 16.73 20.77
C THR A 43 -8.22 16.03 19.43
N ALA A 44 -8.70 16.65 18.35
CA ALA A 44 -8.44 16.17 16.99
C ALA A 44 -6.93 16.16 16.75
N ARG A 45 -6.41 14.96 16.50
CA ARG A 45 -5.02 14.75 16.09
C ARG A 45 -5.05 14.33 14.63
N ASP A 46 -4.11 14.84 13.86
CA ASP A 46 -3.89 14.39 12.50
C ASP A 46 -3.49 12.90 12.53
N ILE A 47 -3.97 12.15 11.54
CA ILE A 47 -3.66 10.74 11.40
C ILE A 47 -2.60 10.61 10.30
N ASP A 48 -1.42 10.23 10.77
CA ASP A 48 -0.25 9.98 9.96
C ASP A 48 -0.22 8.49 9.59
N LEU A 49 -0.59 8.16 8.36
CA LEU A 49 -0.47 6.81 7.80
C LEU A 49 0.71 6.78 6.85
N ASP A 50 1.68 5.92 7.14
CA ASP A 50 2.81 5.69 6.25
C ASP A 50 2.52 4.49 5.33
N ALA A 51 2.74 4.66 4.04
CA ALA A 51 2.91 3.55 3.13
C ALA A 51 4.37 3.04 3.13
N SER A 52 4.54 1.72 2.98
CA SER A 52 5.87 1.12 2.78
C SER A 52 5.80 -0.03 1.78
N ALA A 53 6.89 -0.26 1.07
CA ALA A 53 7.07 -1.38 0.16
C ALA A 53 8.31 -2.17 0.52
N VAL A 54 8.15 -3.47 0.79
CA VAL A 54 9.25 -4.38 1.12
C VAL A 54 9.49 -5.32 -0.06
N LEU A 55 10.72 -5.34 -0.57
CA LEU A 55 11.15 -6.18 -1.68
C LEU A 55 11.74 -7.48 -1.14
N PHE A 56 11.32 -8.63 -1.68
CA PHE A 56 11.74 -9.95 -1.22
C PHE A 56 12.32 -10.81 -2.34
N ALA A 57 13.37 -11.56 -1.97
CA ALA A 57 13.85 -12.72 -2.70
C ALA A 57 13.51 -13.98 -1.89
N GLY A 58 12.49 -14.71 -2.31
CA GLY A 58 11.87 -15.77 -1.54
C GLY A 58 11.35 -15.25 -0.20
N LYS A 59 12.06 -15.56 0.89
CA LYS A 59 11.72 -15.11 2.25
C LYS A 59 12.62 -14.01 2.79
N GLU A 60 13.66 -13.66 2.06
CA GLU A 60 14.67 -12.71 2.53
C GLU A 60 14.34 -11.30 2.04
N PRO A 61 14.13 -10.32 2.94
CA PRO A 61 13.95 -8.94 2.55
C PRO A 61 15.27 -8.42 1.95
N GLN A 62 15.21 -7.91 0.73
CA GLN A 62 16.36 -7.35 0.02
C GLN A 62 16.44 -5.84 0.21
N ASP A 63 15.29 -5.16 0.23
CA ASP A 63 15.21 -3.71 0.35
C ASP A 63 13.83 -3.29 0.88
N VAL A 64 13.74 -2.08 1.42
CA VAL A 64 12.53 -1.46 1.93
C VAL A 64 12.47 0.01 1.52
N VAL A 65 11.37 0.39 0.89
CA VAL A 65 11.06 1.78 0.54
C VAL A 65 9.97 2.30 1.47
N PHE A 66 10.25 3.42 2.14
CA PHE A 66 9.39 4.09 3.12
C PHE A 66 9.81 5.55 3.26
N PHE A 67 9.14 6.34 4.12
CA PHE A 67 9.35 7.80 4.21
C PHE A 67 10.80 8.27 4.46
N GLN A 68 11.68 7.44 5.04
CA GLN A 68 13.12 7.79 5.20
C GLN A 68 14.02 7.21 4.11
N HIS A 69 13.53 6.23 3.35
CA HIS A 69 14.22 5.61 2.22
C HIS A 69 13.31 5.63 1.00
N LEU A 70 13.29 6.78 0.30
CA LEU A 70 12.28 7.09 -0.71
C LEU A 70 12.48 6.35 -2.04
N THR A 71 13.65 5.75 -2.28
CA THR A 71 13.94 5.05 -3.53
C THR A 71 14.72 3.80 -3.17
N SER A 72 14.37 2.66 -3.76
CA SER A 72 15.13 1.42 -3.58
C SER A 72 16.53 1.51 -4.17
N ASP A 73 17.44 0.66 -3.70
CA ASP A 73 18.85 0.62 -4.12
C ASP A 73 19.01 0.36 -5.63
N ASP A 74 18.08 -0.39 -6.22
CA ASP A 74 18.00 -0.68 -7.67
C ASP A 74 17.28 0.43 -8.48
N GLY A 75 16.67 1.39 -7.79
CA GLY A 75 15.83 2.45 -8.35
C GLY A 75 14.56 1.96 -9.05
N SER A 76 14.09 0.75 -8.76
CA SER A 76 12.85 0.18 -9.32
C SER A 76 11.59 0.61 -8.55
N VAL A 77 11.72 0.96 -7.28
CA VAL A 77 10.63 1.39 -6.40
C VAL A 77 10.92 2.81 -5.89
N GLN A 78 9.91 3.69 -5.93
CA GLN A 78 10.01 5.07 -5.50
C GLN A 78 8.77 5.51 -4.73
N HIS A 79 8.95 6.00 -3.51
CA HIS A 79 7.96 6.70 -2.71
C HIS A 79 7.82 8.15 -3.15
N THR A 80 6.60 8.67 -3.28
CA THR A 80 6.35 10.05 -3.71
C THR A 80 6.51 11.09 -2.60
N GLY A 81 7.05 10.69 -1.44
CA GLY A 81 7.07 11.48 -0.20
C GLY A 81 5.93 11.16 0.77
N ASP A 82 6.12 11.55 2.02
CA ASP A 82 5.23 11.31 3.16
C ASP A 82 4.16 12.43 3.29
N ASN A 83 2.90 12.03 3.50
CA ASN A 83 1.78 12.92 3.75
C ASN A 83 1.18 12.70 5.15
N ARG A 84 1.76 13.41 6.11
CA ARG A 84 1.46 13.33 7.54
C ARG A 84 0.05 13.71 8.00
N VAL A 85 -0.71 14.37 7.14
CA VAL A 85 -2.01 14.97 7.51
C VAL A 85 -3.16 14.19 6.88
N GLY A 86 -2.93 13.62 5.69
CA GLY A 86 -3.98 13.06 4.84
C GLY A 86 -5.07 14.07 4.49
N GLY A 87 -6.11 13.62 3.79
CA GLY A 87 -7.31 14.43 3.54
C GLY A 87 -7.83 14.39 2.11
N ALA A 88 -7.15 13.73 1.18
CA ALA A 88 -7.69 13.46 -0.14
C ALA A 88 -8.87 12.48 -0.04
N GLY A 89 -8.77 11.45 0.83
CA GLY A 89 -9.77 10.39 0.90
C GLY A 89 -10.06 9.85 -0.50
N GLU A 90 -11.32 9.55 -0.83
CA GLU A 90 -11.71 9.07 -2.18
C GLU A 90 -11.37 10.04 -3.34
N GLY A 91 -11.00 11.30 -3.05
CA GLY A 91 -10.67 12.32 -4.04
C GLY A 91 -9.26 12.23 -4.64
N GLY A 92 -8.37 11.40 -4.09
CA GLY A 92 -7.00 11.27 -4.58
C GLY A 92 -6.14 10.34 -3.73
N ASP A 93 -4.87 10.18 -4.10
CA ASP A 93 -3.92 9.44 -3.29
C ASP A 93 -3.19 10.44 -2.39
N ASP A 94 -3.26 10.23 -1.08
CA ASP A 94 -2.52 10.99 -0.09
C ASP A 94 -1.03 10.61 -0.12
N GLU A 95 -0.72 9.33 -0.34
CA GLU A 95 0.63 8.81 -0.58
C GLU A 95 0.65 7.86 -1.77
N SER A 96 1.82 7.72 -2.41
CA SER A 96 2.00 6.80 -3.52
C SER A 96 3.39 6.17 -3.55
N ILE A 97 3.43 4.90 -3.96
CA ILE A 97 4.66 4.17 -4.26
C ILE A 97 4.60 3.72 -5.72
N VAL A 98 5.53 4.23 -6.52
CA VAL A 98 5.69 3.89 -7.94
C VAL A 98 6.68 2.74 -8.06
N VAL A 99 6.35 1.73 -8.88
CA VAL A 99 7.18 0.55 -9.13
C VAL A 99 7.34 0.36 -10.64
N ASP A 100 8.58 0.44 -11.15
CA ASP A 100 8.92 -0.02 -12.50
C ASP A 100 9.23 -1.51 -12.47
N LEU A 101 8.21 -2.32 -12.77
CA LEU A 101 8.24 -3.78 -12.76
C LEU A 101 9.29 -4.37 -13.71
N ARG A 102 9.75 -3.60 -14.71
CA ARG A 102 10.78 -4.02 -15.67
C ARG A 102 12.19 -3.84 -15.13
N ARG A 103 12.36 -2.96 -14.14
CA ARG A 103 13.64 -2.66 -13.49
C ARG A 103 13.86 -3.48 -12.24
N VAL A 104 12.81 -4.06 -11.66
CA VAL A 104 12.92 -4.96 -10.51
C VAL A 104 13.86 -6.12 -10.86
N PRO A 105 14.95 -6.34 -10.10
CA PRO A 105 15.91 -7.40 -10.30
C PRO A 105 15.25 -8.78 -10.39
N ALA A 106 15.86 -9.66 -11.18
CA ALA A 106 15.31 -11.00 -11.41
C ALA A 106 15.24 -11.87 -10.14
N HIS A 107 16.08 -11.59 -9.13
CA HIS A 107 16.07 -12.31 -7.86
C HIS A 107 14.96 -11.84 -6.90
N VAL A 108 14.41 -10.64 -7.11
CA VAL A 108 13.24 -10.14 -6.36
C VAL A 108 11.99 -10.71 -7.02
N ASP A 109 11.27 -11.57 -6.30
CA ASP A 109 10.06 -12.22 -6.78
C ASP A 109 8.78 -11.61 -6.20
N GLN A 110 8.88 -10.85 -5.11
CA GLN A 110 7.73 -10.33 -4.38
C GLN A 110 7.98 -8.92 -3.87
N ILE A 111 6.94 -8.09 -3.92
CA ILE A 111 6.89 -6.75 -3.32
C ILE A 111 5.62 -6.70 -2.48
N ILE A 112 5.77 -6.47 -1.17
CA ILE A 112 4.64 -6.38 -0.24
C ILE A 112 4.46 -4.93 0.18
N PHE A 113 3.22 -4.45 0.06
CA PHE A 113 2.82 -3.12 0.46
C PHE A 113 2.14 -3.17 1.82
N THR A 114 2.62 -2.35 2.74
CA THR A 114 2.09 -2.22 4.10
C THR A 114 1.73 -0.78 4.39
N VAL A 115 0.80 -0.60 5.33
CA VAL A 115 0.45 0.71 5.87
C VAL A 115 0.45 0.63 7.39
N ASN A 116 1.05 1.61 8.05
CA ASN A 116 1.01 1.74 9.50
C ASN A 116 0.67 3.16 9.92
N SER A 117 0.11 3.30 11.12
CA SER A 117 0.00 4.61 11.75
C SER A 117 1.28 4.91 12.53
N PHE A 118 2.07 5.88 12.06
CA PHE A 118 3.29 6.30 12.74
C PHE A 118 3.02 6.83 14.15
N THR A 119 1.95 7.64 14.25
CA THR A 119 1.55 8.33 15.47
C THR A 119 0.73 7.44 16.42
N GLY A 120 0.44 6.19 16.03
CA GLY A 120 -0.09 5.13 16.87
C GLY A 120 -1.62 5.14 17.04
N GLN A 121 -2.33 5.87 16.19
CA GLN A 121 -3.79 5.86 16.11
C GLN A 121 -4.24 4.52 15.54
N THR A 122 -5.38 4.04 16.03
CA THR A 122 -5.98 2.83 15.49
C THR A 122 -6.73 3.13 14.21
N PHE A 123 -6.84 2.15 13.33
CA PHE A 123 -7.63 2.25 12.10
C PHE A 123 -9.14 2.48 12.36
N GLU A 124 -9.66 2.33 13.58
CA GLU A 124 -11.00 2.82 13.98
C GLU A 124 -11.18 4.33 13.76
N GLU A 125 -10.09 5.08 13.80
CA GLU A 125 -10.09 6.54 13.62
C GLU A 125 -9.92 6.94 12.15
N VAL A 126 -9.78 5.96 11.25
CA VAL A 126 -9.58 6.17 9.82
C VAL A 126 -10.86 5.85 9.05
N GLU A 127 -11.32 6.80 8.25
CA GLU A 127 -12.46 6.68 7.34
C GLU A 127 -12.00 6.72 5.88
N ALA A 128 -12.81 6.10 5.01
CA ALA A 128 -12.63 6.14 3.56
C ALA A 128 -11.20 5.76 3.10
N ALA A 129 -10.53 4.89 3.85
CA ALA A 129 -9.23 4.39 3.45
C ALA A 129 -9.36 3.42 2.28
N PHE A 130 -8.51 3.57 1.28
CA PHE A 130 -8.36 2.61 0.20
C PHE A 130 -6.92 2.53 -0.26
N CYS A 131 -6.62 1.40 -0.89
CA CYS A 131 -5.40 1.19 -1.64
C CYS A 131 -5.78 0.88 -3.08
N ARG A 132 -5.11 1.48 -4.06
CA ARG A 132 -5.36 1.20 -5.47
C ARG A 132 -4.08 0.99 -6.23
N LEU A 133 -4.16 0.17 -7.27
CA LEU A 133 -3.09 -0.03 -8.22
C LEU A 133 -3.46 0.62 -9.55
N VAL A 134 -2.59 1.50 -10.03
CA VAL A 134 -2.76 2.26 -11.26
C VAL A 134 -1.65 1.92 -12.25
N ASP A 135 -2.01 1.75 -13.53
CA ASP A 135 -1.04 1.70 -14.63
C ASP A 135 -0.59 3.13 -14.96
N GLU A 136 0.67 3.45 -14.69
CA GLU A 136 1.21 4.80 -14.91
C GLU A 136 1.30 5.17 -16.39
N SER A 137 1.27 4.21 -17.32
CA SER A 137 1.36 4.51 -18.74
C SER A 137 0.10 5.18 -19.31
N ASN A 138 -1.04 5.01 -18.65
CA ASN A 138 -2.34 5.50 -19.12
C ASN A 138 -3.25 6.03 -17.98
N GLY A 139 -2.80 5.98 -16.73
CA GLY A 139 -3.57 6.39 -15.55
C GLY A 139 -4.74 5.47 -15.20
N GLN A 140 -4.84 4.28 -15.82
CA GLN A 140 -5.94 3.36 -15.57
C GLN A 140 -5.81 2.71 -14.20
N GLU A 141 -6.83 2.89 -13.36
CA GLU A 141 -6.96 2.13 -12.13
C GLU A 141 -7.27 0.66 -12.45
N LEU A 142 -6.31 -0.21 -12.19
CA LEU A 142 -6.37 -1.65 -12.46
C LEU A 142 -7.16 -2.35 -11.36
N ALA A 143 -6.86 -1.99 -10.11
CA ALA A 143 -7.44 -2.61 -8.94
C ALA A 143 -7.63 -1.60 -7.81
N ARG A 144 -8.67 -1.80 -7.01
CA ARG A 144 -8.91 -1.05 -5.77
C ARG A 144 -9.32 -1.99 -4.65
N TYR A 145 -8.74 -1.78 -3.49
CA TYR A 145 -9.13 -2.40 -2.23
C TYR A 145 -9.54 -1.31 -1.25
N THR A 146 -10.82 -1.28 -0.89
CA THR A 146 -11.33 -0.35 0.13
C THR A 146 -11.19 -1.00 1.50
N LEU A 147 -10.51 -0.32 2.42
CA LEU A 147 -10.44 -0.73 3.82
C LEU A 147 -11.80 -0.43 4.46
N THR A 148 -12.65 -1.44 4.54
CA THR A 148 -13.95 -1.32 5.20
C THR A 148 -13.85 -1.85 6.62
N GLY A 149 -14.36 -1.07 7.58
CA GLY A 149 -14.51 -1.51 8.97
C GLY A 149 -13.22 -1.45 9.79
N GLY A 150 -12.61 -0.26 9.87
CA GLY A 150 -11.49 0.04 10.75
C GLY A 150 -11.59 -0.67 12.12
N GLY A 151 -10.43 -1.10 12.64
CA GLY A 151 -10.36 -1.90 13.86
C GLY A 151 -9.28 -1.41 14.81
N ARG A 152 -9.21 -2.03 16.00
CA ARG A 152 -8.24 -1.73 17.07
C ARG A 152 -6.81 -2.19 16.74
N HIS A 153 -6.41 -2.01 15.49
CA HIS A 153 -5.08 -2.31 14.97
C HIS A 153 -4.44 -1.02 14.48
N THR A 154 -3.11 -1.01 14.48
CA THR A 154 -2.29 0.17 14.12
C THR A 154 -1.64 0.04 12.75
N ALA A 155 -1.77 -1.11 12.10
CA ALA A 155 -1.22 -1.37 10.77
C ALA A 155 -2.02 -2.39 9.96
N GLN A 156 -1.77 -2.43 8.66
CA GLN A 156 -2.38 -3.38 7.76
C GLN A 156 -1.44 -3.76 6.61
N ILE A 157 -1.42 -5.04 6.28
CA ILE A 157 -0.75 -5.55 5.09
C ILE A 157 -1.76 -5.48 3.95
N MET A 158 -1.47 -4.62 2.98
CA MET A 158 -2.43 -4.20 1.98
C MET A 158 -2.52 -5.19 0.84
N ALA A 159 -1.40 -5.38 0.15
CA ALA A 159 -1.32 -6.17 -1.05
C ALA A 159 0.09 -6.69 -1.29
N LYS A 160 0.17 -7.73 -2.10
CA LYS A 160 1.42 -8.28 -2.61
C LYS A 160 1.40 -8.26 -4.13
N VAL A 161 2.49 -7.81 -4.73
CA VAL A 161 2.75 -7.94 -6.16
C VAL A 161 3.87 -8.96 -6.31
N GLN A 162 3.61 -10.05 -7.01
CA GLN A 162 4.53 -11.18 -7.16
C GLN A 162 4.69 -11.57 -8.63
N ARG A 163 5.85 -12.12 -8.98
CA ARG A 163 6.08 -12.67 -10.31
C ARG A 163 5.19 -13.92 -10.49
N ALA A 164 4.54 -14.02 -11.65
CA ALA A 164 3.69 -15.14 -12.00
C ALA A 164 3.84 -15.46 -13.50
N GLY A 165 4.44 -16.61 -13.80
CA GLY A 165 4.78 -16.98 -15.18
C GLY A 165 5.75 -15.98 -15.80
N SER A 166 5.38 -15.39 -16.94
CA SER A 166 6.16 -14.32 -17.58
C SER A 166 5.84 -12.92 -17.06
N GLY A 167 4.82 -12.76 -16.22
CA GLY A 167 4.32 -11.44 -15.81
C GLY A 167 4.29 -11.26 -14.30
N TRP A 168 3.43 -10.33 -13.88
CA TRP A 168 3.19 -10.01 -12.48
C TRP A 168 1.73 -10.28 -12.13
N GLN A 169 1.49 -10.56 -10.85
CA GLN A 169 0.18 -10.76 -10.28
C GLN A 169 0.07 -9.98 -8.98
N MET A 170 -1.07 -9.34 -8.76
CA MET A 170 -1.39 -8.68 -7.50
C MET A 170 -2.35 -9.56 -6.69
N THR A 171 -2.14 -9.61 -5.38
CA THR A 171 -3.04 -10.21 -4.39
C THR A 171 -3.42 -9.15 -3.37
N ALA A 172 -4.71 -8.92 -3.15
CA ALA A 172 -5.18 -8.12 -2.02
C ALA A 172 -5.10 -8.95 -0.74
N ILE A 173 -4.34 -8.48 0.26
CA ILE A 173 -4.13 -9.20 1.53
C ILE A 173 -5.09 -8.71 2.60
N GLY A 174 -5.19 -7.39 2.83
CA GLY A 174 -6.08 -6.80 3.84
C GLY A 174 -5.96 -7.45 5.23
N ALA A 175 -4.74 -7.77 5.68
CA ALA A 175 -4.49 -8.42 6.96
C ALA A 175 -4.10 -7.40 8.02
N ALA A 176 -4.88 -7.32 9.10
CA ALA A 176 -4.59 -6.43 10.23
C ALA A 176 -3.30 -6.85 10.94
N ALA A 177 -2.52 -5.87 11.39
CA ALA A 177 -1.29 -6.03 12.13
C ALA A 177 -1.12 -4.87 13.13
N ASP A 178 -0.15 -4.99 14.02
CA ASP A 178 0.17 -3.95 14.99
C ASP A 178 1.64 -3.57 14.90
N GLY A 179 1.90 -2.26 14.87
CA GLY A 179 3.24 -1.74 14.66
C GLY A 179 3.21 -0.27 14.25
N ARG A 180 4.30 0.44 14.56
CA ARG A 180 4.48 1.86 14.16
C ARG A 180 5.47 2.01 13.02
N THR A 181 6.16 0.94 12.68
CA THR A 181 7.22 0.91 11.68
C THR A 181 7.09 -0.36 10.85
N PHE A 182 7.65 -0.37 9.64
CA PHE A 182 7.64 -1.57 8.81
C PHE A 182 8.33 -2.76 9.50
N GLN A 183 9.35 -2.51 10.34
CA GLN A 183 10.06 -3.56 11.07
C GLN A 183 9.12 -4.32 12.01
N ASP A 184 8.21 -3.61 12.68
CA ASP A 184 7.19 -4.23 13.54
C ASP A 184 6.24 -5.13 12.75
N LEU A 185 6.05 -4.83 11.46
CA LEU A 185 5.15 -5.58 10.58
C LEU A 185 5.81 -6.80 9.95
N MET A 186 7.14 -6.91 9.95
CA MET A 186 7.86 -8.01 9.31
C MET A 186 7.37 -9.42 9.73
N PRO A 187 7.05 -9.70 11.01
CA PRO A 187 6.49 -10.99 11.41
C PRO A 187 5.13 -11.29 10.77
N ALA A 188 4.30 -10.27 10.59
CA ALA A 188 3.00 -10.41 9.92
C ALA A 188 3.18 -10.54 8.39
N VAL A 189 4.08 -9.74 7.81
CA VAL A 189 4.46 -9.80 6.39
C VAL A 189 4.98 -11.20 6.02
N ALA A 190 5.78 -11.82 6.88
CA ALA A 190 6.32 -13.16 6.67
C ALA A 190 5.25 -14.27 6.54
N GLN A 191 4.03 -14.04 7.04
CA GLN A 191 2.91 -14.99 6.88
C GLN A 191 2.30 -14.97 5.48
N HIS A 192 2.68 -13.98 4.66
CA HIS A 192 2.13 -13.75 3.32
C HIS A 192 3.18 -13.89 2.20
N LEU A 193 4.40 -14.33 2.53
CA LEU A 193 5.45 -14.67 1.56
C LEU A 193 5.15 -15.98 0.84
#